data_AF-A0A7R9YE38-F1
#
_entry.id   AF-A0A7R9YE38-F1
#
_cell.length_a   1.000
_cell.length_b   1.000
_cell.length_c   1.000
_cell.angle_alpha   90.00
_cell.angle_beta   90.00
_cell.angle_gamma   90.00
#
_symmetry.space_group_name_H-M   'P 1'
#
loop_
_entity.id
_entity.type
_entity.pdbx_description
1 polymer ?
#
loop_
_entity_poly.entity_id
_entity_poly.type
_entity_poly.pdbx_seq_one_letter_code
_entity_poly.pdbx_strand_id
1 'polypeptide(L)'
;KKWIGGLKSGALGAGLHHAAAHGASGPIQIRYEDLAEAHERGRWWTGGVWYGPEASRTDGEKANGHGEASSSFSSTASREKELRKLATRQKMSTETRKTVFMTIMSSASCDDAFEGVLKLGLKGPAQREISRVIIDCCGQEQSFNPFYAQL
;
A
#
# COMPACT_ATOMS: atom_id res chain seq x y z
N LYS A 1 -58.94 -8.24 30.66
CA LYS A 1 -58.67 -9.08 29.47
C LYS A 1 -57.39 -9.89 29.74
N LYS A 2 -57.47 -11.20 29.99
CA LYS A 2 -56.32 -12.12 30.21
C LYS A 2 -56.70 -13.55 29.81
N TRP A 3 -56.03 -14.12 28.79
CA TRP A 3 -56.00 -15.53 28.33
C TRP A 3 -55.28 -15.56 26.95
N ILE A 4 -54.57 -16.60 26.46
CA ILE A 4 -53.71 -17.68 27.03
C ILE A 4 -52.75 -18.15 25.91
N GLY A 5 -51.63 -18.81 26.29
CA GLY A 5 -50.83 -19.64 25.37
C GLY A 5 -49.72 -18.91 24.59
N GLY A 6 -48.60 -19.55 24.26
CA GLY A 6 -48.19 -20.93 24.59
C GLY A 6 -46.70 -21.18 24.30
N LEU A 7 -46.10 -22.13 25.02
CA LEU A 7 -44.71 -22.57 24.90
C LEU A 7 -44.54 -23.53 23.71
N LYS A 8 -43.52 -23.35 22.84
CA LYS A 8 -42.75 -24.44 22.17
C LYS A 8 -41.32 -23.99 21.80
N SER A 9 -40.35 -24.89 22.02
CA SER A 9 -38.93 -24.74 21.64
C SER A 9 -38.67 -25.00 20.15
N GLY A 10 -37.53 -24.56 19.61
CA GLY A 10 -37.04 -25.06 18.32
C GLY A 10 -35.74 -24.45 17.79
N ALA A 11 -34.71 -25.29 17.64
CA ALA A 11 -33.59 -25.19 16.69
C ALA A 11 -32.67 -23.94 16.70
N LEU A 12 -31.48 -24.14 17.29
CA LEU A 12 -30.17 -24.10 16.60
C LEU A 12 -30.09 -23.29 15.29
N GLY A 13 -29.31 -22.21 15.30
CA GLY A 13 -29.03 -21.41 14.11
C GLY A 13 -28.47 -20.03 14.46
N ALA A 14 -27.40 -19.98 15.25
CA ALA A 14 -26.83 -18.71 15.71
C ALA A 14 -26.14 -17.96 14.54
N GLY A 15 -26.92 -17.09 13.89
CA GLY A 15 -26.47 -15.75 13.55
C GLY A 15 -25.52 -15.59 12.38
N LEU A 16 -26.08 -15.27 11.21
CA LEU A 16 -25.38 -14.51 10.18
C LEU A 16 -24.99 -13.12 10.76
N HIS A 17 -23.76 -12.97 11.25
CA HIS A 17 -23.26 -11.70 11.81
C HIS A 17 -21.85 -11.33 11.38
N HIS A 18 -21.61 -11.29 10.07
CA HIS A 18 -20.55 -10.42 9.52
C HIS A 18 -21.18 -9.48 8.48
N ALA A 19 -22.00 -8.56 8.99
CA ALA A 19 -22.49 -7.43 8.22
C ALA A 19 -21.28 -6.58 7.80
N ALA A 20 -21.07 -6.44 6.49
CA ALA A 20 -20.05 -5.55 5.94
C ALA A 20 -20.39 -4.11 6.32
N ALA A 21 -19.68 -3.56 7.30
CA ALA A 21 -19.86 -2.18 7.79
C ALA A 21 -19.25 -1.14 6.82
N HIS A 22 -19.61 -1.20 5.54
CA HIS A 22 -19.45 -0.07 4.62
C HIS A 22 -20.46 1.03 5.00
N GLY A 23 -20.06 1.96 5.88
CA GLY A 23 -20.88 3.15 6.16
C GLY A 23 -20.69 3.86 7.50
N ALA A 24 -19.88 3.33 8.43
CA ALA A 24 -19.68 3.97 9.73
C ALA A 24 -18.37 4.78 9.78
N SER A 25 -18.47 6.10 9.98
CA SER A 25 -17.32 6.98 10.25
C SER A 25 -16.83 6.85 11.70
N GLY A 26 -16.39 5.65 12.07
CA GLY A 26 -15.82 5.32 13.38
C GLY A 26 -14.56 4.48 13.27
N PRO A 27 -13.83 4.25 14.38
CA PRO A 27 -12.62 3.44 14.39
C PRO A 27 -12.94 1.98 14.00
N ILE A 28 -12.19 1.43 13.04
CA ILE A 28 -12.35 0.05 12.56
C ILE A 28 -12.20 -0.92 13.73
N GLN A 29 -13.23 -1.70 13.99
CA GLN A 29 -13.20 -2.78 14.98
C GLN A 29 -12.58 -4.03 14.31
N ILE A 30 -11.38 -4.41 14.75
CA ILE A 30 -10.67 -5.61 14.29
C ILE A 30 -10.79 -6.64 15.41
N ARG A 31 -11.24 -7.86 15.11
CA ARG A 31 -11.36 -8.93 16.11
C ARG A 31 -10.02 -9.64 16.32
N TYR A 32 -9.92 -10.41 17.41
CA TYR A 32 -8.73 -11.23 17.67
C TYR A 32 -8.54 -12.31 16.59
N GLU A 33 -9.61 -12.91 16.10
CA GLU A 33 -9.55 -13.90 15.03
C GLU A 33 -9.00 -13.30 13.72
N ASP A 34 -9.43 -12.08 13.38
CA ASP A 34 -8.92 -11.33 12.23
C ASP A 34 -7.41 -11.01 12.33
N LEU A 35 -6.88 -10.87 13.56
CA LEU A 35 -5.46 -10.64 13.82
C LEU A 35 -4.66 -11.95 13.77
N ALA A 36 -5.20 -13.03 14.32
CA ALA A 36 -4.56 -14.35 14.33
C ALA A 36 -4.40 -14.91 12.91
N GLU A 37 -5.43 -14.77 12.07
CA GLU A 37 -5.46 -15.28 10.70
C GLU A 37 -4.91 -14.29 9.66
N ALA A 38 -4.45 -13.10 10.10
CA ALA A 38 -4.00 -11.99 9.24
C ALA A 38 -2.88 -12.36 8.26
N HIS A 39 -2.02 -13.31 8.64
CA HIS A 39 -0.92 -13.82 7.83
C HIS A 39 -1.38 -14.78 6.73
N GLU A 40 -2.48 -15.50 6.94
CA GLU A 40 -2.98 -16.53 6.01
C GLU A 40 -4.06 -15.98 5.08
N ARG A 41 -4.99 -15.18 5.61
CA ARG A 41 -6.19 -14.69 4.89
C ARG A 41 -6.06 -13.27 4.35
N GLY A 42 -4.99 -12.58 4.72
CA GLY A 42 -4.72 -11.19 4.34
C GLY A 42 -5.37 -10.15 5.28
N ARG A 43 -4.94 -8.90 5.15
CA ARG A 43 -5.31 -7.79 6.04
C ARG A 43 -6.34 -6.87 5.41
N TRP A 44 -7.62 -7.20 5.58
CA TRP A 44 -8.73 -6.48 4.96
C TRP A 44 -8.81 -5.00 5.33
N TRP A 45 -8.52 -4.66 6.59
CA TRP A 45 -8.50 -3.27 7.09
C TRP A 45 -7.40 -2.40 6.46
N THR A 46 -6.48 -3.01 5.69
CA THR A 46 -5.47 -2.27 4.88
C THR A 46 -5.85 -2.15 3.40
N GLY A 47 -7.09 -2.50 3.02
CA GLY A 47 -7.56 -2.46 1.63
C GLY A 47 -7.15 -3.66 0.78
N GLY A 48 -6.76 -4.77 1.43
CA GLY A 48 -6.48 -6.05 0.78
C GLY A 48 -7.73 -6.90 0.55
N VAL A 49 -7.65 -7.82 -0.41
CA VAL A 49 -8.69 -8.84 -0.65
C VAL A 49 -8.56 -9.94 0.41
N TRP A 50 -9.67 -10.30 1.07
CA TRP A 50 -9.75 -11.52 1.88
C TRP A 50 -9.76 -12.74 0.96
N TYR A 51 -8.97 -13.76 1.28
CA TYR A 51 -9.14 -15.08 0.67
C TYR A 51 -10.13 -15.92 1.50
N GLY A 52 -11.17 -16.43 0.82
CA GLY A 52 -12.11 -17.41 1.37
C GLY A 52 -11.48 -18.80 1.46
N PRO A 53 -12.04 -19.71 2.29
CA PRO A 53 -11.49 -21.05 2.52
C PRO A 53 -11.45 -21.95 1.27
N GLU A 54 -12.05 -21.55 0.16
CA GLU A 54 -11.99 -22.25 -1.14
C GLU A 54 -10.71 -21.98 -1.95
N ALA A 55 -9.89 -20.97 -1.61
CA ALA A 55 -8.71 -20.57 -2.37
C ALA A 55 -7.42 -21.27 -1.92
N SER A 56 -7.40 -22.61 -1.90
CA SER A 56 -6.19 -23.40 -1.55
C SER A 56 -5.37 -23.80 -2.78
N ARG A 57 -4.07 -23.47 -2.76
CA ARG A 57 -2.95 -24.02 -3.58
C ARG A 57 -2.85 -23.61 -5.05
N THR A 58 -1.86 -22.77 -5.33
CA THR A 58 -0.70 -23.17 -6.16
C THR A 58 0.58 -22.55 -5.60
N ASP A 59 1.51 -23.37 -5.14
CA ASP A 59 2.84 -22.94 -4.70
C ASP A 59 3.79 -22.65 -5.88
N GLY A 60 4.70 -21.71 -5.66
CA GLY A 60 6.11 -21.81 -6.07
C GLY A 60 6.49 -21.67 -7.55
N GLU A 61 7.32 -20.65 -7.84
CA GLU A 61 8.62 -20.88 -8.49
C GLU A 61 9.58 -19.72 -8.14
N LYS A 62 10.86 -20.02 -7.92
CA LYS A 62 11.93 -19.02 -7.75
C LYS A 62 12.52 -18.65 -9.11
N ALA A 63 12.98 -17.40 -9.30
CA ALA A 63 14.35 -17.13 -9.77
C ALA A 63 14.64 -15.63 -10.03
N ASN A 64 15.72 -15.17 -9.40
CA ASN A 64 16.86 -14.42 -9.96
C ASN A 64 16.62 -13.20 -10.89
N GLY A 65 17.25 -12.08 -10.52
CA GLY A 65 17.24 -10.82 -11.28
C GLY A 65 18.30 -9.85 -10.79
N HIS A 66 19.56 -10.30 -10.75
CA HIS A 66 20.72 -9.50 -10.39
C HIS A 66 20.86 -8.27 -11.32
N GLY A 67 21.22 -7.11 -10.75
CA GLY A 67 21.08 -5.83 -11.45
C GLY A 67 21.96 -4.70 -10.93
N GLU A 68 23.20 -5.00 -10.53
CA GLU A 68 24.24 -3.97 -10.54
C GLU A 68 24.43 -3.48 -11.97
N ALA A 69 24.07 -2.23 -12.24
CA ALA A 69 24.20 -1.60 -13.54
C ALA A 69 24.91 -0.24 -13.42
N SER A 70 26.19 -0.29 -13.02
CA SER A 70 27.12 0.80 -13.27
C SER A 70 27.49 0.85 -14.76
N SER A 71 26.61 1.40 -15.60
CA SER A 71 26.93 1.59 -17.02
C SER A 71 26.35 2.86 -17.65
N SER A 72 27.26 3.80 -17.88
CA SER A 72 27.40 4.58 -19.11
C SER A 72 26.21 5.39 -19.64
N PHE A 73 26.26 6.70 -19.37
CA PHE A 73 25.89 7.83 -20.26
C PHE A 73 24.70 7.66 -21.24
N SER A 74 23.66 6.94 -20.84
CA SER A 74 22.34 7.00 -21.46
C SER A 74 21.87 8.45 -21.44
N SER A 75 21.40 8.98 -22.58
CA SER A 75 21.00 10.39 -22.68
C SER A 75 19.98 10.73 -21.60
N THR A 76 20.04 11.94 -21.03
CA THR A 76 19.20 12.36 -19.91
C THR A 76 17.71 12.12 -20.16
N ALA A 77 17.25 12.36 -21.40
CA ALA A 77 15.90 12.08 -21.87
C ALA A 77 15.51 10.58 -21.84
N SER A 78 16.47 9.66 -22.05
CA SER A 78 16.22 8.22 -21.93
C SER A 78 16.06 7.80 -20.47
N ARG A 79 16.94 8.27 -19.57
CA ARG A 79 16.82 8.03 -18.12
C ARG A 79 15.50 8.60 -17.56
N GLU A 80 15.10 9.80 -17.98
CA GLU A 80 13.83 10.39 -17.59
C GLU A 80 12.62 9.56 -18.08
N LYS A 81 12.67 9.04 -19.32
CA LYS A 81 11.62 8.16 -19.87
C LYS A 81 11.51 6.84 -19.11
N GLU A 82 12.62 6.30 -18.61
CA GLU A 82 12.64 5.12 -17.74
C GLU A 82 12.05 5.43 -16.36
N LEU A 83 12.42 6.56 -15.74
CA LEU A 83 11.84 7.01 -14.48
C LEU A 83 10.32 7.23 -14.57
N ARG A 84 9.81 7.80 -15.68
CA ARG A 84 8.36 7.93 -15.93
C ARG A 84 7.64 6.57 -16.00
N LYS A 85 8.25 5.56 -16.62
CA LYS A 85 7.73 4.17 -16.63
C LYS A 85 7.77 3.55 -15.23
N LEU A 86 8.86 3.76 -14.48
CA LEU A 86 9.04 3.25 -13.13
C LEU A 86 8.01 3.83 -12.16
N ALA A 87 7.78 5.15 -12.20
CA ALA A 87 6.73 5.82 -11.42
C ALA A 87 5.35 5.19 -11.64
N THR A 88 5.04 4.86 -12.91
CA THR A 88 3.77 4.20 -13.28
C THR A 88 3.68 2.77 -12.69
N ARG A 89 4.77 1.99 -12.76
CA ARG A 89 4.85 0.66 -12.12
C ARG A 89 4.68 0.74 -10.59
N GLN A 90 5.22 1.81 -9.99
CA GLN A 90 5.19 2.07 -8.55
C GLN A 90 3.88 2.71 -8.07
N LYS A 91 2.83 2.66 -8.89
CA LYS A 91 1.46 3.16 -8.60
C LYS A 91 1.40 4.66 -8.27
N MET A 92 2.33 5.46 -8.78
CA MET A 92 2.29 6.93 -8.70
C MET A 92 1.22 7.46 -9.68
N SER A 93 -0.04 7.47 -9.24
CA SER A 93 -1.19 7.80 -10.07
C SER A 93 -1.32 9.30 -10.38
N THR A 94 -1.09 10.17 -9.39
CA THR A 94 -1.19 11.62 -9.55
C THR A 94 0.09 12.21 -10.13
N GLU A 95 -0.04 13.31 -10.87
CA GLU A 95 1.13 13.95 -11.47
C GLU A 95 2.09 14.48 -10.41
N THR A 96 1.59 15.07 -9.33
CA THR A 96 2.40 15.51 -8.17
C THR A 96 3.28 14.38 -7.62
N ARG A 97 2.73 13.15 -7.48
CA ARG A 97 3.51 11.99 -7.02
C ARG A 97 4.60 11.61 -8.02
N LYS A 98 4.29 11.61 -9.32
CA LYS A 98 5.30 11.33 -10.36
C LYS A 98 6.39 12.39 -10.39
N THR A 99 6.05 13.67 -10.26
CA THR A 99 7.04 14.77 -10.20
C THR A 99 7.98 14.58 -9.00
N VAL A 100 7.44 14.42 -7.79
CA VAL A 100 8.24 14.17 -6.58
C VAL A 100 9.10 12.91 -6.75
N PHE A 101 8.52 11.81 -7.22
CA PHE A 101 9.24 10.56 -7.48
C PHE A 101 10.41 10.75 -8.43
N MET A 102 10.20 11.43 -9.57
CA MET A 102 11.25 11.72 -10.54
C MET A 102 12.32 12.62 -9.95
N THR A 103 11.95 13.67 -9.20
CA THR A 103 12.91 14.53 -8.50
C THR A 103 13.82 13.70 -7.59
N ILE A 104 13.24 12.89 -6.70
CA ILE A 104 13.98 12.05 -5.74
C ILE A 104 14.87 11.03 -6.49
N MET A 105 14.33 10.26 -7.44
CA MET A 105 15.06 9.21 -8.16
C MET A 105 16.05 9.72 -9.22
N SER A 106 15.97 11.00 -9.62
CA SER A 106 16.93 11.61 -10.53
C SER A 106 18.14 12.21 -9.82
N SER A 107 17.99 12.57 -8.54
CA SER A 107 18.99 13.22 -7.70
C SER A 107 20.26 12.40 -7.50
N ALA A 108 21.35 13.08 -7.15
CA ALA A 108 22.65 12.45 -6.86
C ALA A 108 22.94 12.30 -5.35
N SER A 109 22.28 13.09 -4.50
CA SER A 109 22.47 13.08 -3.04
C SER A 109 21.18 13.47 -2.31
N CYS A 110 21.14 13.26 -0.99
CA CYS A 110 20.00 13.63 -0.16
C CYS A 110 19.74 15.15 -0.18
N ASP A 111 20.80 15.97 -0.14
CA ASP A 111 20.68 17.43 -0.20
C ASP A 111 20.12 17.92 -1.54
N ASP A 112 20.55 17.32 -2.65
CA ASP A 112 20.05 17.59 -4.01
C ASP A 112 18.57 17.19 -4.15
N ALA A 113 18.19 16.03 -3.59
CA ALA A 113 16.79 15.61 -3.51
C ALA A 113 15.94 16.58 -2.69
N PHE A 114 16.42 17.00 -1.52
CA PHE A 114 15.74 17.92 -0.61
C PHE A 114 15.54 19.29 -1.26
N GLU A 115 16.59 19.88 -1.82
CA GLU A 115 16.50 21.11 -2.61
C GLU A 115 15.54 20.97 -3.79
N GLY A 116 15.63 19.86 -4.53
CA GLY A 116 14.76 19.57 -5.67
C GLY A 116 13.29 19.54 -5.27
N VAL A 117 12.96 18.88 -4.16
CA VAL A 117 11.59 18.80 -3.62
C VAL A 117 11.11 20.15 -3.11
N LEU A 118 11.97 20.94 -2.45
CA LEU A 118 11.63 22.31 -2.04
C LEU A 118 11.32 23.22 -3.25
N LYS A 119 12.08 23.09 -4.34
CA LYS A 119 11.87 23.84 -5.60
C LYS A 119 10.52 23.53 -6.26
N LEU A 120 9.86 22.40 -5.95
CA LEU A 120 8.50 22.10 -6.42
C LEU A 120 7.41 22.98 -5.78
N GLY A 121 7.71 23.67 -4.66
CA GLY A 121 6.81 24.65 -4.06
C GLY A 121 5.45 24.12 -3.59
N LEU A 122 5.35 22.82 -3.28
CA LEU A 122 4.11 22.15 -2.90
C LEU A 122 3.56 22.69 -1.58
N LYS A 123 2.24 22.95 -1.53
CA LYS A 123 1.55 23.56 -0.37
C LYS A 123 0.29 22.79 0.00
N GLY A 124 -0.08 22.85 1.28
CA GLY A 124 -1.33 22.27 1.78
C GLY A 124 -1.38 20.75 1.59
N PRO A 125 -2.50 20.16 1.13
CA PRO A 125 -2.62 18.72 0.95
C PRO A 125 -1.53 18.10 0.06
N ALA A 126 -1.10 18.80 -1.00
CA ALA A 126 -0.09 18.30 -1.93
C ALA A 126 1.29 18.09 -1.30
N GLN A 127 1.62 18.80 -0.22
CA GLN A 127 2.87 18.62 0.52
C GLN A 127 2.94 17.24 1.20
N ARG A 128 1.79 16.67 1.60
CA ARG A 128 1.72 15.33 2.21
C ARG A 128 2.07 14.21 1.23
N GLU A 129 1.98 14.48 -0.07
CA GLU A 129 2.38 13.53 -1.11
C GLU A 129 3.89 13.28 -1.10
N ILE A 130 4.71 14.21 -0.59
CA ILE A 130 6.16 14.02 -0.45
C ILE A 130 6.45 12.83 0.47
N SER A 131 5.99 12.89 1.72
CA SER A 131 6.16 11.81 2.70
C SER A 131 5.53 10.50 2.22
N ARG A 132 4.40 10.58 1.50
CA ARG A 132 3.74 9.40 0.92
C ARG A 132 4.62 8.72 -0.13
N VAL A 133 5.21 9.49 -1.06
CA VAL A 133 6.13 8.98 -2.09
C VAL A 133 7.36 8.35 -1.43
N ILE A 134 7.98 9.01 -0.44
CA ILE A 134 9.16 8.48 0.26
C ILE A 134 8.86 7.11 0.91
N ILE A 135 7.73 6.96 1.59
CA ILE A 135 7.31 5.69 2.20
C ILE A 135 7.00 4.62 1.14
N ASP A 136 6.25 4.98 0.09
CA ASP A 136 5.94 4.07 -1.01
C ASP A 136 7.18 3.72 -1.87
N CYS A 137 8.27 4.50 -1.79
CA CYS A 137 9.59 4.18 -2.33
C CYS A 137 10.35 3.20 -1.43
N CYS A 138 10.56 3.57 -0.17
CA CYS A 138 11.28 2.74 0.81
C CYS A 138 10.65 1.35 0.98
N GLY A 139 9.32 1.22 0.90
CA GLY A 139 8.61 -0.06 1.00
C GLY A 139 8.66 -0.96 -0.24
N GLN A 140 9.24 -0.50 -1.34
CA GLN A 140 9.41 -1.27 -2.59
C GLN A 140 10.87 -1.69 -2.84
N GLU A 141 11.82 -1.18 -2.06
CA GLU A 141 13.20 -1.63 -2.11
C GLU A 141 13.39 -2.94 -1.32
N GLN A 142 14.29 -3.79 -1.81
CA GLN A 142 14.54 -5.12 -1.22
C GLN A 142 15.28 -5.05 0.11
N SER A 143 16.07 -3.99 0.32
CA SER A 143 16.82 -3.70 1.55
C SER A 143 16.61 -2.24 1.94
N PHE A 144 16.64 -1.94 3.24
CA PHE A 144 16.53 -0.57 3.72
C PHE A 144 17.68 0.29 3.19
N ASN A 145 17.33 1.42 2.58
CA ASN A 145 18.26 2.40 2.05
C ASN A 145 18.25 3.66 2.94
N PRO A 146 19.37 4.00 3.61
CA PRO A 146 19.45 5.14 4.53
C PRO A 146 19.09 6.49 3.92
N PHE A 147 19.19 6.64 2.59
CA PHE A 147 18.84 7.86 1.86
C PHE A 147 17.43 8.36 2.19
N TYR A 148 16.43 7.48 2.28
CA TYR A 148 15.04 7.87 2.59
C TYR A 148 14.80 8.28 4.04
N ALA A 149 15.75 7.99 4.96
CA ALA A 149 15.66 8.39 6.36
C ALA A 149 16.39 9.72 6.65
N GLN A 150 17.15 10.23 5.67
CA GLN A 150 17.84 11.52 5.73
C GLN A 150 17.05 12.64 5.04
N LEU A 151 16.03 12.28 4.25
CA LEU A 151 15.23 13.16 3.37
C LEU A 151 13.90 13.62 4.00
#